data_AF-A0A9X4RH82-F1
#
_entry.id   AF-A0A9X4RH82-F1
#
_cell.length_a   1.000
_cell.length_b   1.000
_cell.length_c   1.000
_cell.angle_alpha   90.00
_cell.angle_beta   90.00
_cell.angle_gamma   90.00
#
_symmetry.space_group_name_H-M   'P 1'
#
loop_
_entity.id
_entity.type
_entity.pdbx_description
1 polymer ?
#
loop_
_entity_poly.entity_id
_entity_poly.type
_entity_poly.pdbx_seq_one_letter_code
_entity_poly.pdbx_strand_id
1 'polypeptide(L)' 'MKLRFNQLTHDRLPADLPSDLTGHAITLDLSHTDAGQREAATVLARELLDRGAAQVVISGNIVDHAA' A
#
# COMPACT_ATOMS: atom_id res chain seq x y z
N MET A 1 -9.31 -3.56 -5.84
CA MET A 1 -9.57 -2.57 -4.77
C MET A 1 -8.41 -1.59 -4.69
N LYS A 2 -8.64 -0.29 -4.44
CA LYS A 2 -7.57 0.72 -4.39
C LYS A 2 -7.42 1.30 -2.97
N LEU A 3 -6.21 1.22 -2.44
CA LEU A 3 -5.80 1.77 -1.14
C LEU A 3 -4.86 2.96 -1.40
N ARG A 4 -5.07 4.09 -0.71
CA ARG A 4 -4.19 5.25 -0.79
C ARG A 4 -3.30 5.31 0.43
N PHE A 5 -1.99 5.25 0.23
CA PHE A 5 -1.03 5.15 1.33
C PHE A 5 -1.06 6.37 2.25
N ASN A 6 -1.21 7.58 1.69
CA ASN A 6 -1.36 8.81 2.48
C ASN A 6 -2.69 8.88 3.30
N GLN A 7 -3.61 7.93 3.11
CA GLN A 7 -4.82 7.78 3.92
C GLN A 7 -4.71 6.61 4.92
N LEU A 8 -3.61 5.84 4.86
CA LEU A 8 -3.29 4.83 5.85
C LEU A 8 -2.57 5.55 6.98
N THR A 9 -3.25 5.75 8.10
CA THR A 9 -2.64 6.34 9.29
C THR A 9 -1.56 5.37 9.77
N HIS A 10 -0.28 5.75 9.60
CA HIS A 10 0.92 5.11 10.14
C HIS A 10 0.68 3.72 10.75
N ASP A 11 0.89 2.67 9.97
CA ASP A 11 0.86 1.27 10.38
C ASP A 11 -0.53 0.60 10.50
N ARG A 12 -1.64 1.32 10.26
CA ARG A 12 -2.97 0.69 10.23
C ARG A 12 -3.59 0.65 8.84
N LEU A 13 -3.87 -0.57 8.39
CA LEU A 13 -4.80 -0.83 7.31
C LEU A 13 -6.18 -0.25 7.65
N PRO A 14 -6.97 0.19 6.66
CA PRO A 14 -8.28 0.78 6.92
C PRO A 14 -9.15 -0.22 7.68
N ALA A 15 -9.96 0.26 8.63
CA ALA A 15 -10.86 -0.61 9.40
C ALA A 15 -11.87 -1.36 8.52
N ASP A 16 -12.13 -0.87 7.32
CA ASP A 16 -13.02 -1.47 6.31
C ASP A 16 -12.32 -2.55 5.47
N LEU A 17 -11.01 -2.77 5.64
CA LEU A 17 -10.27 -3.77 4.89
C LEU A 17 -10.61 -5.17 5.42
N PRO A 18 -11.11 -6.08 4.58
CA PRO A 18 -11.35 -7.45 4.99
C PRO A 18 -10.05 -8.13 5.43
N SER A 19 -10.17 -9.01 6.42
CA SER A 19 -9.06 -9.80 6.96
C SER A 19 -8.57 -10.88 5.99
N ASP A 20 -9.46 -11.37 5.12
CA ASP A 20 -9.13 -12.27 4.00
C ASP A 20 -9.25 -11.51 2.68
N LEU A 21 -8.16 -11.50 1.93
CA LEU A 21 -8.04 -10.83 0.63
C LEU A 21 -7.89 -11.84 -0.52
N THR A 22 -8.16 -13.12 -0.26
CA THR A 22 -8.11 -14.19 -1.27
C THR A 22 -8.87 -13.78 -2.55
N GLY A 23 -8.19 -13.86 -3.70
CA GLY A 23 -8.76 -13.51 -5.00
C GLY A 23 -8.85 -12.01 -5.31
N HIS A 24 -8.46 -11.13 -4.39
CA HIS A 24 -8.53 -9.69 -4.59
C HIS A 24 -7.23 -9.12 -5.15
N ALA A 25 -7.33 -8.32 -6.21
CA ALA A 25 -6.25 -7.46 -6.66
C ALA A 25 -6.32 -6.12 -5.90
N ILE A 26 -5.23 -5.78 -5.20
CA ILE A 26 -5.09 -4.56 -4.39
C ILE A 26 -4.13 -3.60 -5.09
N THR A 27 -4.52 -2.35 -5.23
CA THR A 27 -3.65 -1.29 -5.74
C THR A 27 -3.24 -0.39 -4.58
N LEU A 28 -1.94 -0.29 -4.32
CA LEU A 28 -1.35 0.61 -3.34
C LEU A 28 -0.89 1.89 -4.03
N ASP A 29 -1.59 2.98 -3.79
CA ASP A 29 -1.25 4.29 -4.33
C ASP A 29 -0.28 5.02 -3.40
N LEU A 30 0.95 5.17 -3.87
CA LEU A 30 2.08 5.86 -3.22
C LEU A 30 2.26 7.29 -3.75
N SER A 31 1.26 7.86 -4.43
CA SER A 31 1.37 9.26 -4.87
C SER A 31 1.55 10.18 -3.67
N HIS A 32 2.50 11.10 -3.75
CA HIS A 32 2.85 12.02 -2.65
C HIS A 32 3.40 11.34 -1.39
N THR A 33 4.18 10.27 -1.53
CA THR A 33 4.87 9.61 -0.40
C THR A 33 6.38 9.81 -0.44
N ASP A 34 6.99 10.07 0.71
CA ASP A 34 8.44 10.26 0.87
C ASP A 34 9.19 8.93 1.04
N ALA A 35 10.54 8.95 1.02
CA ALA A 35 11.37 7.75 1.13
C ALA A 35 11.05 6.88 2.37
N GLY A 36 10.82 7.48 3.54
CA GLY A 36 10.45 6.74 4.76
C GLY A 36 9.08 6.05 4.66
N GLN A 37 8.16 6.62 3.88
CA GLN A 37 6.82 6.05 3.67
C GLN A 37 6.86 4.85 2.71
N ARG A 38 7.92 4.70 1.89
CA ARG A 38 8.09 3.59 0.95
C ARG A 38 8.51 2.29 1.64
N GLU A 39 9.32 2.38 2.69
CA GLU A 39 9.64 1.23 3.54
C GLU A 39 8.36 0.68 4.17
N ALA A 40 7.54 1.56 4.74
CA ALA A 40 6.24 1.20 5.31
C ALA A 40 5.27 0.65 4.24
N ALA A 41 5.28 1.18 3.01
CA ALA A 41 4.51 0.62 1.90
C ALA A 41 4.92 -0.82 1.54
N THR A 42 6.21 -1.13 1.64
CA THR A 42 6.73 -2.48 1.36
C THR A 42 6.30 -3.47 2.44
N VAL A 43 6.33 -3.05 3.71
CA VAL A 43 5.78 -3.84 4.83
C VAL A 43 4.30 -4.10 4.59
N LEU A 44 3.55 -3.05 4.26
CA LEU A 44 2.11 -3.16 4.04
C LEU A 44 1.74 -4.04 2.85
N ALA A 45 2.52 -3.96 1.75
CA ALA A 45 2.33 -4.84 0.60
C ALA A 45 2.53 -6.32 0.97
N ARG A 46 3.49 -6.64 1.85
CA ARG A 46 3.69 -8.00 2.37
C ARG A 46 2.50 -8.44 3.21
N GLU A 47 2.01 -7.61 4.12
CA GLU A 47 0.82 -7.93 4.93
C GLU A 47 -0.41 -8.23 4.07
N LEU A 48 -0.61 -7.48 2.98
CA LEU A 48 -1.72 -7.73 2.05
C LEU A 48 -1.59 -9.09 1.35
N LEU A 49 -0.37 -9.49 0.97
CA LEU A 49 -0.09 -10.79 0.38
C LEU A 49 -0.27 -11.93 1.39
N ASP A 50 0.19 -11.76 2.63
CA ASP A 50 -0.02 -12.71 3.73
C ASP A 50 -1.52 -12.96 4.02
N ARG A 51 -2.35 -11.94 3.79
CA ARG A 51 -3.82 -12.04 3.87
C ARG A 51 -4.47 -12.67 2.63
N GLY A 52 -3.69 -13.12 1.65
CA GLY A 52 -4.20 -13.83 0.47
C GLY A 52 -4.46 -12.94 -0.75
N ALA A 53 -4.05 -11.66 -0.76
CA ALA A 53 -4.23 -10.83 -1.94
C ALA A 53 -3.63 -11.51 -3.19
N ALA A 54 -4.44 -11.68 -4.23
CA ALA A 54 -4.02 -12.34 -5.46
C ALA A 54 -2.98 -11.50 -6.24
N GLN A 55 -3.00 -10.18 -6.05
CA GLN A 55 -2.07 -9.26 -6.66
C GLN A 55 -1.98 -7.97 -5.83
N VAL A 56 -0.78 -7.43 -5.67
CA VAL A 56 -0.55 -6.08 -5.13
C VAL A 56 0.16 -5.24 -6.18
N VAL A 57 -0.52 -4.21 -6.69
CA VAL A 57 0.02 -3.26 -7.68
C VAL A 57 0.41 -1.99 -6.96
N ILE A 58 1.68 -1.62 -7.01
CA ILE A 58 2.18 -0.36 -6.45
C ILE A 58 2.12 0.71 -7.55
N SER A 59 1.46 1.83 -7.29
CA SER A 59 1.31 2.95 -8.23
C SER A 59 1.71 4.24 -7.56
N GLY A 60 2.65 5.00 -8.12
CA GLY A 60 3.05 6.30 -7.57
C GLY A 60 4.06 6.98 -8.46
N ASN A 61 4.02 8.31 -8.49
CA ASN A 61 5.03 9.10 -9.20
C ASN A 61 6.28 9.21 -8.33
N ILE A 62 7.42 8.82 -8.90
CA ILE A 62 8.73 9.23 -8.40
C ILE A 62 8.79 10.75 -8.60
N VAL A 63 8.56 11.52 -7.54
CA VAL A 63 9.17 12.83 -7.40
C VAL A 63 10.57 12.57 -6.84
N ASP A 64 11.50 12.27 -7.74
CA ASP A 64 12.92 12.33 -7.39
C ASP A 64 13.20 13.80 -7.11
N HIS A 65 13.17 14.19 -5.83
CA HIS A 65 13.69 15.49 -5.44
C HIS A 65 15.20 15.35 -5.43
N ALA A 66 15.79 15.35 -6.63
CA ALA A 66 17.19 15.66 -6.82
C ALA A 66 17.41 17.07 -6.26
N ALA A 67 17.96 17.13 -5.05
CA ALA A 67 18.51 18.32 -4.41
C ALA A 67 19.96 18.00 -4.00
#